data_AF-A0A368XWP0-F1
#
_entry.id   AF-A0A368XWP0-F1
#
_cell.length_a   1.000
_cell.length_b   1.000
_cell.length_c   1.000
_cell.angle_alpha   90.00
_cell.angle_beta   90.00
_cell.angle_gamma   90.00
#
_symmetry.space_group_name_H-M   'P 1'
#
loop_
_entity.id
_entity.type
_entity.pdbx_description
1 polymer ?
#
loop_
_entity_poly.entity_id
_entity_poly.type
_entity_poly.pdbx_seq_one_letter_code
_entity_poly.pdbx_strand_id
1 'polypeptide(L)' 'MDLIQEAMKLPVDNFLGMLIYAVIYMLITGIVVSLALRFIPNRLPYTVKSMIVGIAVFISLIVWWNTIIK' A
#
# COMPACT_ATOMS: atom_id res chain seq x y z
N MET A 1 -23.95 -6.37 22.18
CA MET A 1 -23.44 -5.27 21.33
C MET A 1 -21.92 -5.11 21.44
N ASP A 2 -21.27 -5.69 22.47
CA ASP A 2 -19.80 -5.75 22.56
C ASP A 2 -19.14 -6.60 21.48
N LEU A 3 -19.71 -7.75 21.10
CA LEU A 3 -19.09 -8.68 20.13
C LEU A 3 -18.92 -8.09 18.71
N ILE A 4 -19.85 -7.24 18.28
CA ILE A 4 -19.80 -6.58 16.96
C ILE A 4 -18.76 -5.44 16.98
N GLN A 5 -18.65 -4.72 18.10
CA GLN A 5 -17.58 -3.74 18.28
C GLN A 5 -16.22 -4.43 18.33
N GLU A 6 -16.08 -5.54 19.05
CA GLU A 6 -14.85 -6.36 19.11
C GLU A 6 -14.42 -6.88 17.74
N ALA A 7 -15.37 -7.34 16.92
CA ALA A 7 -15.11 -7.79 15.54
C ALA A 7 -14.76 -6.63 14.57
N MET A 8 -14.98 -5.37 14.97
CA MET A 8 -14.55 -4.18 14.24
C MET A 8 -13.26 -3.57 14.80
N LYS A 9 -12.68 -4.10 15.89
CA LYS A 9 -11.58 -3.43 16.61
C LYS A 9 -10.27 -3.41 15.84
N LEU A 10 -10.02 -4.37 14.94
CA LEU A 10 -8.89 -4.30 14.02
C LEU A 10 -9.29 -4.84 12.62
N PRO A 11 -9.06 -4.07 11.54
CA PRO A 11 -9.34 -4.50 10.16
C PRO A 11 -8.51 -5.71 9.73
N VAL A 12 -7.57 -6.14 10.57
CA VAL A 12 -6.72 -7.31 10.41
C VAL A 12 -7.44 -8.62 10.75
N ASP A 13 -8.48 -8.55 11.59
CA ASP A 13 -9.26 -9.71 12.04
C ASP A 13 -10.29 -10.17 11.00
N ASN A 14 -10.48 -9.37 9.94
CA ASN A 14 -11.38 -9.65 8.82
C ASN A 14 -10.59 -9.64 7.51
N PHE A 15 -10.69 -10.72 6.72
CA PHE A 15 -10.05 -10.83 5.42
C PHE A 15 -10.40 -9.66 4.48
N LEU A 16 -11.66 -9.21 4.51
CA LEU A 16 -12.08 -8.06 3.71
C LEU A 16 -11.40 -6.76 4.18
N GLY A 17 -11.27 -6.55 5.49
CA GLY A 17 -10.57 -5.39 6.06
C GLY A 17 -9.09 -5.40 5.70
N MET A 18 -8.45 -6.57 5.76
CA MET A 18 -7.07 -6.78 5.38
C MET A 18 -6.83 -6.43 3.90
N LEU A 19 -7.73 -6.88 3.01
CA LEU A 19 -7.68 -6.56 1.58
C LEU A 19 -7.88 -5.06 1.32
N ILE A 20 -8.84 -4.42 1.99
CA ILE A 20 -9.07 -2.98 1.86
C ILE A 20 -7.82 -2.19 2.29
N TYR A 21 -7.19 -2.56 3.41
CA TYR A 21 -5.96 -1.92 3.88
C TYR A 21 -4.80 -2.11 2.90
N ALA A 22 -4.60 -3.31 2.39
CA ALA A 22 -3.59 -3.58 1.36
C ALA A 22 -3.82 -2.70 0.12
N VAL A 23 -5.06 -2.60 -0.37
CA VAL A 23 -5.42 -1.76 -1.52
C VAL A 23 -5.14 -0.28 -1.25
N ILE A 24 -5.49 0.22 -0.07
CA ILE A 24 -5.21 1.61 0.32
C ILE A 24 -3.70 1.86 0.31
N TYR A 25 -2.90 0.97 0.88
CA TYR A 25 -1.43 1.07 0.87
C TYR A 25 -0.86 1.07 -0.56
N MET A 26 -1.37 0.20 -1.43
CA MET A 26 -0.95 0.14 -2.84
C MET A 26 -1.29 1.45 -3.58
N LEU A 27 -2.49 1.99 -3.40
CA LEU A 27 -2.93 3.22 -4.06
C LEU A 27 -2.12 4.42 -3.58
N ILE A 28 -1.96 4.59 -2.27
CA ILE A 28 -1.17 5.69 -1.69
C ILE A 28 0.27 5.62 -2.20
N THR A 29 0.89 4.44 -2.14
CA THR A 29 2.27 4.24 -2.60
C THR A 29 2.41 4.53 -4.09
N GLY A 30 1.50 4.00 -4.91
CA GLY A 30 1.50 4.23 -6.34
C GLY A 30 1.39 5.72 -6.69
N ILE A 31 0.50 6.45 -6.04
CA ILE A 31 0.32 7.90 -6.24
C ILE A 31 1.57 8.66 -5.80
N VAL A 32 2.06 8.42 -4.59
CA VAL A 32 3.21 9.12 -4.01
C VAL A 32 4.46 8.92 -4.87
N VAL A 33 4.75 7.67 -5.25
CA VAL A 33 5.94 7.34 -6.04
C VAL A 33 5.81 7.88 -7.47
N SER A 34 4.63 7.77 -8.08
CA SER A 34 4.41 8.33 -9.42
C SER A 34 4.55 9.85 -9.44
N LEU A 35 4.06 10.55 -8.40
CA LEU A 35 4.24 11.98 -8.24
C LEU A 35 5.72 12.33 -8.01
N ALA A 36 6.42 11.60 -7.14
CA ALA A 36 7.85 11.79 -6.90
C ALA A 36 8.67 11.64 -8.20
N LEU A 37 8.38 10.61 -9.00
CA LEU A 37 9.01 10.38 -10.30
C LEU A 37 8.68 11.47 -11.34
N ARG A 38 7.58 12.20 -11.18
CA ARG A 38 7.23 13.35 -12.05
C ARG A 38 8.13 14.55 -11.81
N PHE A 39 8.65 14.73 -10.59
CA PHE A 39 9.57 15.81 -10.26
C PHE A 39 11.01 15.56 -10.73
N ILE A 40 11.33 14.35 -11.19
CA ILE A 40 12.65 14.05 -11.76
C ILE A 40 12.75 14.71 -13.15
N PRO A 41 13.68 15.67 -13.34
CA PRO A 41 13.79 16.42 -14.59
C PRO A 41 14.25 15.55 -15.77
N ASN A 42 14.99 14.47 -15.50
CA ASN A 42 15.40 13.54 -16.54
C ASN A 42 14.28 12.54 -16.90
N ARG A 43 14.02 12.37 -18.20
CA ARG A 43 12.99 11.45 -18.68
C ARG A 43 13.48 10.02 -18.58
N LEU A 44 13.22 9.38 -17.44
CA LEU A 44 13.41 7.93 -17.30
C LEU A 44 12.51 7.19 -18.29
N PRO A 45 12.99 6.09 -18.90
CA PRO A 45 12.17 5.22 -19.74
C PRO A 45 10.93 4.74 -18.98
N TYR A 46 9.81 4.60 -19.68
CA TYR A 46 8.54 4.17 -19.07
C TYR A 46 8.69 2.84 -18.31
N THR A 47 9.44 1.89 -18.87
CA THR A 47 9.74 0.60 -18.23
C THR A 47 10.38 0.78 -16.86
N VAL A 48 11.38 1.66 -16.75
CA VAL A 48 12.09 1.90 -15.49
C VAL A 48 11.17 2.56 -14.47
N LYS A 49 10.35 3.54 -14.90
CA LYS A 49 9.36 4.17 -14.01
C LYS A 49 8.34 3.15 -13.48
N SER A 50 7.83 2.30 -14.36
CA SER A 50 6.88 1.25 -14.01
C SER A 50 7.50 0.23 -13.03
N MET A 51 8.75 -0.19 -13.26
CA MET A 51 9.46 -1.06 -12.33
C MET A 51 9.65 -0.41 -10.96
N ILE A 52 10.03 0.87 -10.89
CA ILE A 52 10.19 1.58 -9.62
C ILE A 52 8.85 1.64 -8.85
N VAL A 53 7.76 1.98 -9.53
CA VAL A 53 6.42 1.99 -8.91
C VAL A 53 6.04 0.60 -8.41
N GLY A 54 6.21 -0.43 -9.25
CA GLY A 54 5.89 -1.82 -8.87
C GLY A 54 6.71 -2.32 -7.68
N ILE A 55 8.02 -2.05 -7.66
CA ILE A 55 8.90 -2.39 -6.53
C ILE A 55 8.45 -1.65 -5.27
N ALA A 56 8.16 -0.35 -5.37
CA ALA A 56 7.72 0.44 -4.23
C ALA A 56 6.40 -0.06 -3.65
N VAL A 57 5.44 -0.42 -4.50
CA VAL A 57 4.17 -1.05 -4.09
C VAL A 57 4.41 -2.39 -3.40
N PHE A 58 5.33 -3.22 -3.91
CA PHE A 58 5.67 -4.48 -3.27
C PHE A 58 6.31 -4.28 -1.89
N ILE A 59 7.23 -3.31 -1.78
CA ILE A 59 7.85 -2.92 -0.51
C ILE A 59 6.78 -2.39 0.46
N SER A 60 5.83 -1.58 0.00
CA SER A 60 4.80 -1.03 0.88
C SER A 60 3.88 -2.09 1.45
N LEU A 61 3.58 -3.15 0.69
CA LEU A 61 2.86 -4.32 1.21
C LEU A 61 3.67 -5.07 2.28
N ILE A 62 4.99 -5.23 2.10
CA ILE A 62 5.86 -5.84 3.11
C ILE A 62 5.92 -4.98 4.37
N VAL A 63 6.03 -3.66 4.23
CA VAL A 63 6.03 -2.71 5.35
C VAL A 63 4.69 -2.79 6.08
N TRP A 64 3.58 -2.70 5.35
CA TRP A 64 2.24 -2.83 5.90
C TRP A 64 2.07 -4.11 6.72
N TRP A 65 2.46 -5.26 6.16
CA TRP A 65 2.42 -6.54 6.86
C TRP A 65 3.21 -6.52 8.18
N ASN A 66 4.42 -5.97 8.17
CA ASN A 66 5.25 -5.87 9.38
C ASN A 66 4.74 -4.85 10.40
N THR A 67 3.98 -3.83 9.99
CA THR A 67 3.48 -2.77 10.89
C THR A 67 2.12 -3.06 11.50
N ILE A 68 1.27 -3.82 10.81
CA ILE A 68 -0.14 -4.02 11.19
C ILE A 68 -0.44 -5.46 11.62
N ILE A 69 0.24 -6.45 11.03
CA ILE A 69 -0.06 -7.88 11.27
C ILE A 69 0.87 -8.52 12.30
N LYS A 70 2.09 -8.00 12.43
CA LYS A 70 2.98 -8.30 13.57
C LYS A 70 2.63 -7.42 14.76
#